data_AF-A0A371DCF9-F1
#
_entry.id   AF-A0A371DCF9-F1
#
_cell.length_a   1.000
_cell.length_b   1.000
_cell.length_c   1.000
_cell.angle_alpha   90.00
_cell.angle_beta   90.00
_cell.angle_gamma   90.00
#
_symmetry.space_group_name_H-M   'P 1'
#
loop_
_entity.id
_entity.type
_entity.pdbx_description
1 polymer ?
#
loop_
_entity_poly.entity_id
_entity_poly.type
_entity_poly.pdbx_seq_one_letter_code
_entity_poly.pdbx_strand_id
1 'polypeptide(L)'
;MNAGARVYANSRFSNAPSEVSIGTSNEKTTTSAPIAATTTVQQYPYMWDTKDPDLDDALHNPDPVRDAALDRSCAPFSSRGWINASALFLICAGIIVLFAGYPIIDHYVHQGPKIIGFNLGGINGSGQVPELTNFPQMIDSDTPDDARTRTGYDGQSYSLVFSDEFNKDGRTFYPGDDPYWEAVDLHYWPTVDLEWYDPSAITTQDGKLVITMTEVRNHDLNFRSGMLQGWNKFCFTTGYIEVSVSMPGSPVAPGLWPATWTMGNLGRAGYGATTEGTWPYSYDSCDLGTFPNQTNADHTPQAAATGGEDGTPLSFMPGQKLSACTCPDSDHPGPSVSKGRGVPEIDIFEAQIDVGRFVPEVSQSFQTAPYNYQYEFDNSSDVTPIYDTSITKFNSYKGGVFQQAISAVTDIDSTAYAGQKYATYGYEWWSNPDKRDEGFITWVANGKKSWTMTADTIGPDDTVQISQRLVPEEPMYIIFNLGMSPGFQQQDFKHLTFPVQMFVDYVRVYQRDDVAGNAEAQSCNPSSYPTADYIANHNNAYSNPNLTTWDQAGYTYPRNSLYDGC
;
A
#
# COMPACT_ATOMS: atom_id res chain seq x y z
N MET A 1 -53.91 22.53 4.34
CA MET A 1 -54.50 22.27 5.68
C MET A 1 -53.49 21.44 6.46
N ASN A 2 -53.34 21.67 7.78
CA ASN A 2 -52.44 20.98 8.73
C ASN A 2 -50.96 20.86 8.26
N ALA A 3 -49.98 21.62 8.74
CA ALA A 3 -49.67 22.15 10.09
C ALA A 3 -49.22 21.07 11.09
N GLY A 4 -47.92 21.10 11.40
CA GLY A 4 -47.20 20.34 12.43
C GLY A 4 -45.75 20.84 12.44
N ALA A 5 -45.16 21.11 13.61
CA ALA A 5 -43.91 21.86 13.70
C ALA A 5 -43.06 21.54 14.94
N ARG A 6 -41.72 21.65 14.78
CA ARG A 6 -40.67 21.40 15.80
C ARG A 6 -40.53 19.89 16.13
N VAL A 7 -39.43 19.37 16.67
CA VAL A 7 -38.36 19.97 17.49
C VAL A 7 -36.96 19.47 17.05
N TYR A 8 -35.96 20.35 17.03
CA TYR A 8 -34.54 19.96 17.03
C TYR A 8 -34.14 19.46 18.42
N ALA A 9 -33.63 18.23 18.52
CA ALA A 9 -33.11 17.69 19.77
C ALA A 9 -31.60 18.00 19.90
N ASN A 10 -31.22 18.72 20.96
CA ASN A 10 -29.81 19.05 21.21
C ASN A 10 -29.02 17.83 21.69
N SER A 11 -27.77 17.72 21.23
CA SER A 11 -26.78 16.81 21.78
C SER A 11 -26.64 16.98 23.30
N ARG A 12 -26.46 15.86 24.00
CA ARG A 12 -26.16 15.80 25.44
C ARG A 12 -25.05 14.79 25.74
N PHE A 13 -23.86 15.04 25.21
CA PHE A 13 -22.63 14.53 25.82
C PHE A 13 -21.72 15.70 26.16
N SER A 14 -21.48 15.86 27.46
CA SER A 14 -20.73 16.97 28.04
C SER A 14 -19.24 16.65 28.11
N ASN A 15 -18.41 17.64 27.77
CA ASN A 15 -16.96 17.57 27.92
C ASN A 15 -16.53 17.13 29.33
N ALA A 16 -15.54 16.25 29.42
CA ALA A 16 -14.80 15.99 30.65
C ALA A 16 -13.31 15.69 30.37
N PRO A 17 -12.42 16.71 30.40
CA PRO A 17 -10.99 16.51 30.48
C PRO A 17 -10.39 17.28 31.68
N SER A 18 -10.09 16.61 32.78
CA SER A 18 -9.09 17.08 33.79
C SER A 18 -8.90 16.10 34.95
N GLU A 19 -7.82 15.32 34.90
CA GLU A 19 -7.02 15.03 36.09
C GLU A 19 -5.53 15.07 35.71
N VAL A 20 -4.73 15.73 36.56
CA VAL A 20 -3.28 15.59 36.86
C VAL A 20 -2.71 16.96 37.30
N SER A 21 -2.69 17.14 38.63
CA SER A 21 -1.59 17.67 39.46
C SER A 21 -1.04 19.11 39.35
N ILE A 22 -1.09 19.80 40.52
CA ILE A 22 -0.08 20.72 41.10
C ILE A 22 -0.01 22.18 40.57
N GLY A 23 0.01 23.18 41.49
CA GLY A 23 0.25 24.60 41.11
C GLY A 23 -0.06 25.71 42.14
N THR A 24 0.46 25.63 43.37
CA THR A 24 0.37 26.59 44.50
C THR A 24 0.03 28.09 44.24
N SER A 25 -1.11 28.53 44.79
CA SER A 25 -1.36 29.76 45.59
C SER A 25 -0.44 31.01 45.52
N ASN A 26 -1.05 32.22 45.42
CA ASN A 26 -0.88 33.32 46.40
C ASN A 26 -1.76 34.57 46.11
N GLU A 27 -2.52 35.06 47.10
CA GLU A 27 -2.42 36.44 47.66
C GLU A 27 -3.37 36.66 48.88
N LYS A 28 -3.22 37.79 49.59
CA LYS A 28 -3.89 38.16 50.87
C LYS A 28 -4.95 39.29 50.64
N THR A 29 -5.83 39.73 51.56
CA THR A 29 -6.04 39.42 53.01
C THR A 29 -7.55 39.15 53.32
N THR A 30 -8.38 39.78 54.20
CA THR A 30 -8.29 40.92 55.15
C THR A 30 -9.42 40.89 56.23
N THR A 31 -9.06 41.05 57.52
CA THR A 31 -9.85 41.59 58.67
C THR A 31 -11.27 41.12 59.09
N SER A 32 -11.41 40.85 60.41
CA SER A 32 -12.59 40.94 61.32
C SER A 32 -13.88 40.13 61.01
N ALA A 33 -14.38 39.18 61.82
CA ALA A 33 -14.65 39.09 63.29
C ALA A 33 -16.00 39.73 63.75
N PRO A 34 -16.67 39.32 64.86
CA PRO A 34 -16.42 38.16 65.75
C PRO A 34 -17.66 37.28 66.13
N ILE A 35 -17.36 36.08 66.66
CA ILE A 35 -18.02 35.35 67.79
C ILE A 35 -19.56 35.43 67.98
N ALA A 36 -20.20 34.27 67.93
CA ALA A 36 -21.28 33.89 68.86
C ALA A 36 -21.21 32.39 69.16
N ALA A 37 -20.99 31.99 70.42
CA ALA A 37 -20.88 30.59 70.83
C ALA A 37 -21.74 30.32 72.07
N THR A 38 -22.59 29.29 71.98
CA THR A 38 -23.28 28.69 73.12
C THR A 38 -23.26 27.17 72.99
N THR A 39 -22.65 26.53 73.99
CA THR A 39 -22.66 25.08 74.25
C THR A 39 -24.10 24.59 74.54
N THR A 40 -24.46 23.29 74.56
CA THR A 40 -23.78 22.12 75.15
C THR A 40 -24.27 20.78 74.57
N VAL A 41 -23.37 19.81 74.31
CA VAL A 41 -23.58 18.34 74.52
C VAL A 41 -22.22 17.70 74.90
N GLN A 42 -22.24 16.64 75.72
CA GLN A 42 -21.08 15.83 76.17
C GLN A 42 -20.59 14.84 75.07
N GLN A 43 -19.29 14.66 74.80
CA GLN A 43 -18.18 14.10 75.61
C GLN A 43 -18.12 12.56 75.59
N TYR A 44 -17.12 12.01 74.89
CA TYR A 44 -16.59 10.63 74.98
C TYR A 44 -15.09 10.64 74.60
N PRO A 45 -14.27 9.61 74.91
CA PRO A 45 -12.98 9.86 75.59
C PRO A 45 -11.74 9.33 74.85
N TYR A 46 -10.57 9.68 75.42
CA TYR A 46 -9.21 9.46 74.90
C TYR A 46 -8.95 10.30 73.63
N MET A 47 -7.81 10.93 73.41
CA MET A 47 -6.43 10.60 73.81
C MET A 47 -5.61 11.88 74.08
N TRP A 48 -4.30 11.73 74.30
CA TRP A 48 -3.29 12.78 74.58
C TRP A 48 -3.39 13.47 75.94
N ASP A 49 -2.35 13.24 76.75
CA ASP A 49 -1.92 14.23 77.73
C ASP A 49 -1.46 15.50 76.99
N THR A 50 -1.62 16.65 77.63
CA THR A 50 -1.31 17.99 77.07
C THR A 50 -0.52 18.83 78.07
N LYS A 51 0.24 18.17 78.96
CA LYS A 51 0.97 18.82 80.07
C LYS A 51 2.46 18.48 80.20
N ASP A 52 2.98 17.52 79.44
CA ASP A 52 4.42 17.45 79.15
C ASP A 52 4.62 17.89 77.69
N PRO A 53 5.43 18.93 77.42
CA PRO A 53 5.89 19.24 76.07
C PRO A 53 6.98 18.25 75.66
N ASP A 54 6.82 17.59 74.52
CA ASP A 54 7.82 16.66 74.00
C ASP A 54 9.12 17.41 73.62
N LEU A 55 10.25 16.68 73.61
CA LEU A 55 11.56 17.23 73.24
C LEU A 55 11.58 17.83 71.81
N ASP A 56 10.63 17.38 70.99
CA ASP A 56 10.36 17.75 69.61
C ASP A 56 9.71 19.15 69.45
N ASP A 57 9.06 19.70 70.49
CA ASP A 57 8.29 20.95 70.41
C ASP A 57 9.13 22.17 70.02
N ALA A 58 10.45 22.13 70.23
CA ALA A 58 11.41 23.15 69.80
C ALA A 58 11.58 23.24 68.27
N LEU A 59 11.08 22.25 67.51
CA LEU A 59 11.02 22.27 66.04
C LEU A 59 9.65 22.76 65.52
N HIS A 60 8.60 22.68 66.34
CA HIS A 60 7.21 22.92 65.93
C HIS A 60 6.58 24.21 66.49
N ASN A 61 7.15 24.81 67.55
CA ASN A 61 6.86 26.19 67.93
C ASN A 61 7.78 27.17 67.16
N PRO A 62 7.25 28.02 66.26
CA PRO A 62 8.04 29.09 65.65
C PRO A 62 8.37 30.16 66.70
N ASP A 63 9.63 30.60 66.72
CA ASP A 63 10.09 31.67 67.62
C ASP A 63 9.97 33.00 66.88
N PRO A 64 9.00 33.88 67.25
CA PRO A 64 8.77 35.13 66.53
C PRO A 64 9.92 36.15 66.65
N VAL A 65 10.91 35.92 67.52
CA VAL A 65 12.14 36.72 67.61
C VAL A 65 13.23 36.14 66.72
N ARG A 66 13.45 34.82 66.75
CA ARG A 66 14.46 34.15 65.92
C ARG A 66 14.08 34.15 64.44
N ASP A 67 12.84 33.84 64.12
CA ASP A 67 12.40 33.69 62.73
C ASP A 67 12.28 35.07 62.06
N ALA A 68 11.88 36.12 62.81
CA ALA A 68 11.96 37.52 62.36
C ALA A 68 13.39 38.07 62.21
N ALA A 69 14.40 37.40 62.77
CA ALA A 69 15.82 37.69 62.50
C ALA A 69 16.32 37.00 61.22
N LEU A 70 15.80 35.80 60.92
CA LEU A 70 16.12 35.04 59.70
C LEU A 70 15.49 35.67 58.45
N ASP A 71 14.21 36.03 58.50
CA ASP A 71 13.45 36.65 57.39
C ASP A 71 14.01 38.01 56.94
N ARG A 72 14.87 38.65 57.74
CA ARG A 72 15.55 39.90 57.38
C ARG A 72 16.79 39.71 56.51
N SER A 73 17.21 38.47 56.23
CA SER A 73 18.42 38.16 55.46
C SER A 73 18.13 37.90 53.96
N CYS A 74 17.89 38.96 53.19
CA CYS A 74 17.90 38.83 51.73
C CYS A 74 19.33 38.56 51.24
N ALA A 75 19.62 37.29 50.92
CA ALA A 75 20.95 36.82 50.49
C ALA A 75 20.95 36.42 48.99
N PRO A 76 21.04 37.39 48.04
CA PRO A 76 21.02 37.12 46.60
C PRO A 76 22.22 36.29 46.10
N PHE A 77 23.24 36.10 46.92
CA PHE A 77 24.41 35.26 46.64
C PHE A 77 24.51 34.05 47.59
N SER A 78 23.39 33.51 48.06
CA SER A 78 23.38 32.23 48.77
C SER A 78 23.80 31.08 47.83
N SER A 79 24.76 30.26 48.25
CA SER A 79 25.28 29.14 47.44
C SER A 79 24.17 28.16 47.04
N ARG A 80 23.26 27.84 47.96
CA ARG A 80 22.07 27.01 47.71
C ARG A 80 21.09 27.65 46.71
N GLY A 81 20.93 28.97 46.72
CA GLY A 81 20.12 29.68 45.73
C GLY A 81 20.71 29.55 44.32
N TRP A 82 22.02 29.76 44.19
CA TRP A 82 22.73 29.62 42.91
C TRP A 82 22.81 28.17 42.42
N ILE A 83 22.99 27.18 43.30
CA ILE A 83 22.92 25.76 42.94
C ILE A 83 21.54 25.42 42.37
N ASN A 84 20.45 25.85 43.02
CA ASN A 84 19.09 25.61 42.54
C ASN A 84 18.81 26.32 41.20
N ALA A 85 19.25 27.58 41.06
CA ALA A 85 19.09 28.34 39.81
C ALA A 85 19.87 27.71 38.64
N SER A 86 21.11 27.28 38.88
CA SER A 86 21.92 26.58 37.87
C SER A 86 21.34 25.21 37.50
N ALA A 87 20.82 24.45 38.47
CA ALA A 87 20.16 23.17 38.19
C ALA A 87 18.88 23.37 37.35
N LEU A 88 18.06 24.37 37.68
CA LEU A 88 16.86 24.70 36.90
C LEU A 88 17.23 25.18 35.49
N PHE A 89 18.25 26.03 35.35
CA PHE A 89 18.77 26.47 34.05
C PHE A 89 19.26 25.29 33.20
N LEU A 90 20.00 24.35 33.77
CA LEU A 90 20.48 23.15 33.06
C LEU A 90 19.32 22.23 32.62
N ILE A 91 18.28 22.07 33.45
CA ILE A 91 17.08 21.29 33.10
C ILE A 91 16.32 21.98 31.96
N CYS A 92 16.03 23.29 32.07
CA CYS A 92 15.34 24.04 31.02
C CYS A 92 16.15 24.08 29.72
N ALA A 93 17.47 24.28 29.78
CA ALA A 93 18.34 24.22 28.62
C ALA A 93 18.36 22.81 28.00
N GLY A 94 18.41 21.75 28.82
CA GLY A 94 18.33 20.37 28.35
C GLY A 94 17.01 20.05 27.64
N ILE A 95 15.88 20.52 28.16
CA ILE A 95 14.55 20.37 27.53
C ILE A 95 14.48 21.17 26.22
N ILE A 96 14.96 22.41 26.18
CA ILE A 96 15.02 23.21 24.95
C ILE A 96 15.93 22.55 23.91
N VAL A 97 17.08 22.02 24.33
CA VAL A 97 17.99 21.27 23.45
C VAL A 97 17.38 19.93 23.01
N LEU A 98 16.54 19.28 23.80
CA LEU A 98 15.89 18.01 23.40
C LEU A 98 14.72 18.22 22.41
N PHE A 99 13.90 19.26 22.59
CA PHE A 99 12.66 19.43 21.82
C PHE A 99 12.73 20.50 20.72
N ALA A 100 13.70 21.41 20.75
CA ALA A 100 13.90 22.43 19.71
C ALA A 100 15.34 22.40 19.14
N GLY A 101 16.36 22.25 20.00
CA GLY A 101 17.74 22.15 19.57
C GLY A 101 18.01 20.89 18.75
N TYR A 102 17.55 19.72 19.22
CA TYR A 102 17.82 18.43 18.59
C TYR A 102 17.19 18.35 17.20
N PRO A 103 15.90 18.63 16.95
CA PRO A 103 15.35 18.63 15.59
C PRO A 103 16.06 19.59 14.62
N ILE A 104 16.56 20.74 15.10
CA ILE A 104 17.31 21.69 14.27
C ILE A 104 18.74 21.18 13.99
N ILE A 105 19.44 20.67 15.00
CA ILE A 105 20.78 20.10 14.85
C ILE A 105 20.73 18.86 13.96
N ASP A 106 19.75 17.98 14.17
CA ASP A 106 19.47 16.80 13.37
C ASP A 106 19.25 17.18 11.90
N HIS A 107 18.32 18.11 11.61
CA HIS A 107 18.06 18.59 10.25
C HIS A 107 19.28 19.21 9.52
N TYR A 108 20.20 19.85 10.24
CA TYR A 108 21.39 20.48 9.64
C TYR A 108 22.67 19.62 9.65
N VAL A 109 22.79 18.63 10.55
CA VAL A 109 23.92 17.69 10.65
C VAL A 109 23.61 16.43 9.85
N HIS A 110 22.44 15.83 10.05
CA HIS A 110 21.87 14.80 9.19
C HIS A 110 21.12 15.44 8.02
N GLN A 111 21.87 16.15 7.16
CA GLN A 111 21.37 16.41 5.81
C GLN A 111 21.13 15.05 5.16
N GLY A 112 19.85 14.71 4.94
CA GLY A 112 19.46 13.48 4.26
C GLY A 112 20.28 13.31 2.97
N PRO A 113 20.83 12.10 2.71
CA PRO A 113 21.85 11.93 1.70
C PRO A 113 21.36 12.42 0.34
N LYS A 114 22.12 13.33 -0.29
CA LYS A 114 21.87 13.79 -1.66
C LYS A 114 22.29 12.72 -2.67
N ILE A 115 21.66 11.56 -2.58
CA ILE A 115 21.84 10.41 -3.45
C ILE A 115 20.44 9.89 -3.79
N ILE A 116 19.93 10.31 -4.94
CA ILE A 116 18.80 9.66 -5.58
C ILE A 116 19.38 8.49 -6.36
N GLY A 117 19.11 7.25 -5.92
CA GLY A 117 19.39 6.03 -6.67
C GLY A 117 20.44 5.07 -6.06
N PHE A 118 20.02 3.79 -6.03
CA PHE A 118 20.80 2.55 -6.00
C PHE A 118 21.67 2.18 -4.78
N ASN A 119 21.32 1.03 -4.20
CA ASN A 119 22.02 0.21 -3.20
C ASN A 119 22.31 0.84 -1.82
N LEU A 120 21.64 0.28 -0.80
CA LEU A 120 22.02 0.37 0.61
C LEU A 120 23.41 -0.26 0.84
N GLY A 121 24.47 0.52 0.64
CA GLY A 121 25.83 0.11 1.00
C GLY A 121 26.94 0.92 0.32
N GLY A 122 26.73 1.35 -0.93
CA GLY A 122 27.72 2.09 -1.71
C GLY A 122 28.93 1.25 -2.15
N ILE A 123 29.11 1.06 -3.46
CA ILE A 123 30.25 0.30 -4.00
C ILE A 123 31.58 1.03 -3.72
N ASN A 124 32.44 0.41 -2.93
CA ASN A 124 33.84 0.85 -2.80
C ASN A 124 34.67 0.33 -3.99
N GLY A 125 35.92 0.79 -4.12
CA GLY A 125 36.79 0.49 -5.27
C GLY A 125 37.15 -0.98 -5.53
N SER A 126 36.73 -1.95 -4.70
CA SER A 126 36.80 -3.39 -5.00
C SER A 126 35.53 -3.97 -5.66
N GLY A 127 34.46 -3.18 -5.81
CA GLY A 127 33.14 -3.65 -6.27
C GLY A 127 32.32 -4.38 -5.20
N GLN A 128 32.84 -4.54 -3.98
CA GLN A 128 32.12 -5.18 -2.88
C GLN A 128 31.18 -4.19 -2.19
N VAL A 129 29.90 -4.55 -2.15
CA VAL A 129 28.90 -3.94 -1.27
C VAL A 129 29.17 -4.43 0.17
N PRO A 130 29.08 -3.59 1.21
CA PRO A 130 29.14 -4.05 2.58
C PRO A 130 27.92 -4.94 2.91
N GLU A 131 28.15 -6.19 3.32
CA GLU A 131 27.08 -7.05 3.83
C GLU A 131 26.53 -6.49 5.15
N LEU A 132 25.42 -5.75 5.07
CA LEU A 132 24.65 -5.32 6.22
C LEU A 132 23.78 -6.49 6.71
N THR A 133 24.41 -7.47 7.36
CA THR A 133 23.87 -8.82 7.72
C THR A 133 22.54 -8.88 8.48
N ASN A 134 21.93 -7.75 8.82
CA ASN A 134 20.65 -7.64 9.54
C ASN A 134 19.50 -7.11 8.66
N PHE A 135 19.78 -6.64 7.44
CA PHE A 135 18.80 -6.13 6.48
C PHE A 135 18.54 -7.17 5.37
N PRO A 136 17.31 -7.24 4.82
CA PRO A 136 17.05 -8.02 3.60
C PRO A 136 18.02 -7.64 2.47
N GLN A 137 18.44 -8.65 1.71
CA GLN A 137 19.21 -8.48 0.48
C GLN A 137 18.30 -8.71 -0.73
N MET A 138 18.76 -8.35 -1.94
CA MET A 138 17.98 -8.50 -3.16
C MET A 138 17.63 -9.97 -3.43
N ILE A 139 18.58 -10.88 -3.19
CA ILE A 139 18.33 -12.33 -3.08
C ILE A 139 18.49 -12.67 -1.61
N ASP A 140 17.48 -13.28 -1.01
CA ASP A 140 17.50 -13.74 0.38
C ASP A 140 18.65 -14.72 0.62
N SER A 141 19.33 -14.60 1.77
CA SER A 141 20.38 -15.52 2.18
C SER A 141 19.87 -16.94 2.44
N ASP A 142 18.58 -17.06 2.80
CA ASP A 142 17.95 -18.34 3.11
C ASP A 142 17.37 -19.03 1.86
N THR A 143 17.40 -18.40 0.67
CA THR A 143 16.91 -19.03 -0.58
C THR A 143 17.76 -20.27 -0.93
N PRO A 144 17.13 -21.45 -1.12
CA PRO A 144 17.83 -22.69 -1.46
C PRO A 144 18.69 -22.58 -2.74
N ASP A 145 19.86 -23.21 -2.74
CA ASP A 145 20.79 -23.17 -3.88
C ASP A 145 20.21 -23.80 -5.17
N ASP A 146 19.33 -24.79 -5.04
CA ASP A 146 18.60 -25.40 -6.17
C ASP A 146 17.45 -24.53 -6.68
N ALA A 147 16.98 -23.55 -5.89
CA ALA A 147 16.03 -22.53 -6.31
C ALA A 147 16.69 -21.33 -7.01
N ARG A 148 18.03 -21.25 -7.15
CA ARG A 148 18.72 -20.11 -7.78
C ARG A 148 18.63 -20.05 -9.31
N THR A 149 18.23 -21.15 -9.97
CA THR A 149 18.14 -21.23 -11.44
C THR A 149 16.97 -22.09 -11.89
N ARG A 150 16.31 -21.74 -12.99
CA ARG A 150 15.27 -22.57 -13.63
C ARG A 150 15.40 -22.59 -15.15
N THR A 151 14.66 -23.47 -15.80
CA THR A 151 14.40 -23.39 -17.25
C THR A 151 13.02 -22.80 -17.47
N GLY A 152 12.91 -21.82 -18.36
CA GLY A 152 11.64 -21.23 -18.74
C GLY A 152 10.75 -22.19 -19.53
N TYR A 153 9.46 -21.88 -19.60
CA TYR A 153 8.51 -22.56 -20.49
C TYR A 153 8.72 -22.20 -21.96
N ASP A 154 9.45 -21.12 -22.24
CA ASP A 154 10.08 -20.78 -23.52
C ASP A 154 11.32 -21.64 -23.86
N GLY A 155 11.82 -22.44 -22.92
CA GLY A 155 13.01 -23.28 -23.06
C GLY A 155 14.36 -22.58 -22.82
N GLN A 156 14.38 -21.32 -22.37
CA GLN A 156 15.60 -20.59 -22.03
C GLN A 156 16.08 -20.88 -20.60
N SER A 157 17.34 -20.57 -20.30
CA SER A 157 17.86 -20.58 -18.93
C SER A 157 17.53 -19.27 -18.22
N TYR A 158 17.12 -19.38 -16.96
CA TYR A 158 16.72 -18.28 -16.10
C TYR A 158 17.50 -18.33 -14.78
N SER A 159 18.04 -17.19 -14.38
CA SER A 159 18.70 -16.98 -13.08
C SER A 159 17.79 -16.20 -12.13
N LEU A 160 17.84 -16.53 -10.85
CA LEU A 160 17.15 -15.80 -9.79
C LEU A 160 17.74 -14.39 -9.67
N VAL A 161 16.89 -13.36 -9.64
CA VAL A 161 17.27 -11.95 -9.52
C VAL A 161 16.72 -11.28 -8.27
N PHE A 162 15.60 -11.77 -7.73
CA PHE A 162 15.07 -11.31 -6.44
C PHE A 162 14.38 -12.44 -5.68
N SER A 163 14.51 -12.46 -4.36
CA SER A 163 13.75 -13.37 -3.49
C SER A 163 13.52 -12.81 -2.10
N ASP A 164 12.41 -13.23 -1.48
CA ASP A 164 12.14 -13.08 -0.06
C ASP A 164 11.52 -14.39 0.44
N GLU A 165 12.19 -15.06 1.37
CA GLU A 165 11.75 -16.32 1.98
C GLU A 165 11.09 -16.06 3.36
N PHE A 166 10.95 -14.79 3.75
CA PHE A 166 10.24 -14.32 4.94
C PHE A 166 10.68 -14.94 6.30
N ASN A 167 11.80 -15.66 6.34
CA ASN A 167 12.26 -16.48 7.49
C ASN A 167 12.59 -15.69 8.76
N LYS A 168 12.91 -14.40 8.63
CA LYS A 168 13.17 -13.51 9.76
C LYS A 168 11.85 -13.08 10.42
N ASP A 169 11.46 -13.75 11.50
CA ASP A 169 10.27 -13.44 12.32
C ASP A 169 10.18 -11.97 12.75
N GLY A 170 8.94 -11.46 12.85
CA GLY A 170 8.64 -10.16 13.45
C GLY A 170 9.05 -8.94 12.62
N ARG A 171 9.19 -9.08 11.29
CA ARG A 171 9.32 -7.91 10.40
C ARG A 171 8.02 -7.12 10.41
N THR A 172 8.14 -5.83 10.71
CA THR A 172 7.10 -4.83 10.49
C THR A 172 7.25 -4.22 9.10
N PHE A 173 6.15 -3.71 8.56
CA PHE A 173 6.08 -3.17 7.20
C PHE A 173 5.49 -1.76 7.16
N TYR A 174 5.64 -0.97 8.23
CA TYR A 174 5.25 0.45 8.19
C TYR A 174 6.14 1.22 7.19
N PRO A 175 5.70 2.39 6.68
CA PRO A 175 6.48 3.18 5.74
C PRO A 175 7.91 3.48 6.23
N GLY A 176 8.89 2.88 5.56
CA GLY A 176 10.32 2.98 5.86
C GLY A 176 10.94 1.84 6.69
N ASP A 177 10.15 0.88 7.22
CA ASP A 177 10.68 -0.24 8.02
C ASP A 177 11.50 -1.26 7.21
N ASP A 178 11.04 -1.55 5.98
CA ASP A 178 11.59 -2.60 5.12
C ASP A 178 12.07 -2.02 3.76
N PRO A 179 13.23 -2.46 3.24
CA PRO A 179 13.82 -1.93 2.00
C PRO A 179 13.06 -2.32 0.73
N TYR A 180 12.29 -3.42 0.75
CA TYR A 180 11.60 -3.96 -0.44
C TYR A 180 10.08 -3.87 -0.34
N TRP A 181 9.52 -3.83 0.88
CA TRP A 181 8.07 -3.87 1.09
C TRP A 181 7.53 -2.68 1.89
N GLU A 182 6.28 -2.31 1.66
CA GLU A 182 5.52 -1.33 2.43
C GLU A 182 4.06 -1.76 2.52
N ALA A 183 3.50 -1.83 3.73
CA ALA A 183 2.09 -2.06 3.93
C ALA A 183 1.33 -0.73 3.89
N VAL A 184 0.19 -0.70 3.21
CA VAL A 184 -0.63 0.52 3.07
C VAL A 184 -1.65 0.69 4.20
N ASP A 185 -1.99 1.94 4.50
CA ASP A 185 -2.98 2.37 5.49
C ASP A 185 -4.12 3.11 4.76
N LEU A 186 -5.06 2.35 4.18
CA LEU A 186 -6.12 2.87 3.29
C LEU A 186 -7.35 1.96 3.18
N HIS A 187 -8.47 2.53 2.70
CA HIS A 187 -9.58 1.77 2.14
C HIS A 187 -9.40 1.59 0.64
N TYR A 188 -9.39 0.34 0.17
CA TYR A 188 -9.30 0.02 -1.26
C TYR A 188 -10.70 0.06 -1.89
N TRP A 189 -11.19 1.28 -2.04
CA TRP A 189 -12.49 1.58 -2.63
C TRP A 189 -12.73 1.10 -4.09
N PRO A 190 -11.72 0.87 -4.98
CA PRO A 190 -12.00 0.50 -6.38
C PRO A 190 -12.78 -0.82 -6.53
N THR A 191 -12.47 -1.82 -5.71
CA THR A 191 -13.20 -3.10 -5.62
C THR A 191 -14.37 -3.04 -4.64
N VAL A 192 -14.54 -1.95 -3.89
CA VAL A 192 -15.47 -1.83 -2.76
C VAL A 192 -15.17 -2.83 -1.63
N ASP A 193 -13.90 -2.96 -1.26
CA ASP A 193 -13.44 -3.79 -0.13
C ASP A 193 -14.19 -3.45 1.18
N LEU A 194 -14.45 -4.45 2.04
CA LEU A 194 -15.23 -4.29 3.28
C LEU A 194 -14.35 -4.04 4.52
N GLU A 195 -13.04 -3.99 4.30
CA GLU A 195 -11.98 -3.83 5.27
C GLU A 195 -11.15 -2.57 5.03
N TRP A 196 -10.55 -2.08 6.11
CA TRP A 196 -9.44 -1.15 6.02
C TRP A 196 -8.13 -1.95 5.95
N TYR A 197 -7.27 -1.66 4.97
CA TYR A 197 -5.91 -2.19 4.94
C TYR A 197 -5.06 -1.40 5.93
N ASP A 198 -4.39 -2.11 6.85
CA ASP A 198 -3.69 -1.56 8.02
C ASP A 198 -2.35 -2.29 8.18
N PRO A 199 -1.21 -1.58 8.32
CA PRO A 199 0.10 -2.21 8.46
C PRO A 199 0.22 -3.19 9.64
N SER A 200 -0.58 -3.02 10.70
CA SER A 200 -0.59 -3.95 11.85
C SER A 200 -1.31 -5.29 11.59
N ALA A 201 -1.85 -5.49 10.39
CA ALA A 201 -2.39 -6.78 9.93
C ALA A 201 -1.35 -7.68 9.26
N ILE A 202 -0.11 -7.19 9.04
CA ILE A 202 0.96 -7.91 8.33
C ILE A 202 2.20 -8.04 9.21
N THR A 203 2.75 -9.26 9.27
CA THR A 203 4.04 -9.58 9.90
C THR A 203 4.65 -10.80 9.23
N THR A 204 5.95 -11.03 9.42
CA THR A 204 6.51 -12.40 9.30
C THR A 204 6.36 -13.15 10.62
N GLN A 205 6.07 -14.45 10.56
CA GLN A 205 6.01 -15.34 11.74
C GLN A 205 6.05 -16.82 11.33
N ASP A 206 6.92 -17.63 11.93
CA ASP A 206 7.09 -19.06 11.70
C ASP A 206 7.43 -19.37 10.22
N GLY A 207 8.46 -18.68 9.69
CA GLY A 207 9.07 -18.98 8.38
C GLY A 207 8.26 -18.57 7.14
N LYS A 208 7.53 -17.45 7.22
CA LYS A 208 6.56 -17.01 6.20
C LYS A 208 6.04 -15.59 6.47
N LEU A 209 5.51 -14.94 5.44
CA LEU A 209 4.65 -13.77 5.54
C LEU A 209 3.24 -14.19 6.01
N VAL A 210 2.65 -13.40 6.90
CA VAL A 210 1.29 -13.60 7.44
C VAL A 210 0.47 -12.33 7.24
N ILE A 211 -0.59 -12.41 6.43
CA ILE A 211 -1.58 -11.34 6.28
C ILE A 211 -2.86 -11.78 6.99
N THR A 212 -3.32 -10.99 7.97
CA THR A 212 -4.42 -11.37 8.88
C THR A 212 -5.64 -10.46 8.76
N MET A 213 -6.74 -10.99 8.22
CA MET A 213 -8.04 -10.31 8.27
C MET A 213 -8.78 -10.60 9.58
N THR A 214 -9.32 -9.56 10.20
CA THR A 214 -10.02 -9.61 11.50
C THR A 214 -11.34 -8.86 11.45
N GLU A 215 -12.41 -9.42 12.03
CA GLU A 215 -13.66 -8.70 12.32
C GLU A 215 -13.42 -7.71 13.48
N VAL A 216 -13.11 -6.47 13.15
CA VAL A 216 -12.88 -5.37 14.08
C VAL A 216 -13.18 -4.05 13.37
N ARG A 217 -13.95 -3.17 14.02
CA ARG A 217 -14.28 -1.86 13.45
C ARG A 217 -13.01 -1.02 13.28
N ASN A 218 -12.69 -0.66 12.04
CA ASN A 218 -11.55 0.19 11.70
C ASN A 218 -11.99 1.22 10.65
N HIS A 219 -11.69 2.51 10.87
CA HIS A 219 -12.06 3.61 9.97
C HIS A 219 -13.50 3.54 9.38
N ASP A 220 -14.48 3.31 10.25
CA ASP A 220 -15.91 3.11 9.96
C ASP A 220 -16.31 1.91 9.07
N LEU A 221 -15.35 1.08 8.67
CA LEU A 221 -15.54 -0.28 8.17
C LEU A 221 -15.58 -1.29 9.32
N ASN A 222 -16.05 -2.52 9.06
CA ASN A 222 -16.24 -3.56 10.10
C ASN A 222 -15.09 -4.57 10.16
N PHE A 223 -14.16 -4.51 9.21
CA PHE A 223 -13.04 -5.43 9.09
C PHE A 223 -11.73 -4.67 8.95
N ARG A 224 -10.64 -5.37 9.26
CA ARG A 224 -9.27 -4.93 9.03
C ARG A 224 -8.48 -6.06 8.39
N SER A 225 -7.67 -5.76 7.38
CA SER A 225 -6.74 -6.71 6.75
C SER A 225 -5.44 -6.01 6.34
N GLY A 226 -4.61 -6.63 5.51
CA GLY A 226 -3.38 -6.04 4.98
C GLY A 226 -3.24 -6.14 3.46
N MET A 227 -2.65 -5.11 2.87
CA MET A 227 -2.09 -5.09 1.51
C MET A 227 -0.62 -4.66 1.62
N LEU A 228 0.28 -5.45 1.04
CA LEU A 228 1.74 -5.24 1.00
C LEU A 228 2.17 -4.91 -0.43
N GLN A 229 2.95 -3.84 -0.62
CA GLN A 229 3.38 -3.35 -1.92
C GLN A 229 4.90 -3.24 -2.00
N GLY A 230 5.48 -3.63 -3.14
CA GLY A 230 6.86 -3.32 -3.52
C GLY A 230 7.02 -1.97 -4.23
N TRP A 231 6.00 -1.11 -4.21
CA TRP A 231 5.90 0.11 -5.03
C TRP A 231 7.13 1.01 -4.87
N ASN A 232 7.77 1.32 -6.00
CA ASN A 232 8.96 2.15 -6.10
C ASN A 232 10.16 1.69 -5.22
N LYS A 233 10.20 0.40 -4.84
CA LYS A 233 11.29 -0.24 -4.08
C LYS A 233 12.04 -1.28 -4.92
N PHE A 234 11.37 -2.37 -5.27
CA PHE A 234 11.85 -3.34 -6.24
C PHE A 234 10.83 -3.46 -7.38
N CYS A 235 11.32 -3.30 -8.61
CA CYS A 235 10.54 -3.46 -9.82
C CYS A 235 11.37 -4.20 -10.86
N PHE A 236 10.71 -4.93 -11.77
CA PHE A 236 11.37 -5.66 -12.84
C PHE A 236 10.63 -5.53 -14.17
N THR A 237 11.37 -5.66 -15.27
CA THR A 237 10.82 -5.79 -16.63
C THR A 237 11.13 -7.19 -17.15
N THR A 238 10.13 -7.92 -17.66
CA THR A 238 10.23 -9.31 -18.16
C THR A 238 10.80 -10.32 -17.14
N GLY A 239 10.45 -11.60 -17.28
CA GLY A 239 10.95 -12.67 -16.41
C GLY A 239 9.91 -13.74 -16.06
N TYR A 240 10.18 -14.46 -14.98
CA TYR A 240 9.24 -15.37 -14.33
C TYR A 240 9.17 -15.03 -12.84
N ILE A 241 7.95 -14.90 -12.32
CA ILE A 241 7.69 -14.71 -10.89
C ILE A 241 6.88 -15.89 -10.38
N GLU A 242 7.22 -16.40 -9.20
CA GLU A 242 6.40 -17.36 -8.46
C GLU A 242 6.31 -17.05 -6.97
N VAL A 243 5.20 -17.50 -6.37
CA VAL A 243 4.88 -17.40 -4.96
C VAL A 243 4.32 -18.72 -4.44
N SER A 244 4.75 -19.11 -3.25
CA SER A 244 4.25 -20.30 -2.53
C SER A 244 3.22 -19.86 -1.49
N VAL A 245 1.95 -20.21 -1.70
CA VAL A 245 0.83 -19.63 -0.93
C VAL A 245 -0.04 -20.72 -0.32
N SER A 246 -0.45 -20.51 0.95
CA SER A 246 -1.55 -21.23 1.58
C SER A 246 -2.73 -20.29 1.73
N MET A 247 -3.85 -20.64 1.10
CA MET A 247 -5.01 -19.79 0.94
C MET A 247 -5.78 -19.57 2.26
N PRO A 248 -6.41 -18.40 2.43
CA PRO A 248 -7.15 -18.06 3.64
C PRO A 248 -8.44 -18.89 3.81
N GLY A 249 -8.77 -19.19 5.06
CA GLY A 249 -10.11 -19.63 5.44
C GLY A 249 -10.41 -21.07 5.04
N SER A 250 -11.34 -21.26 4.10
CA SER A 250 -11.86 -22.58 3.74
C SER A 250 -12.16 -22.69 2.24
N PRO A 251 -11.82 -23.80 1.57
CA PRO A 251 -12.06 -24.02 0.13
C PRO A 251 -13.55 -24.15 -0.25
N VAL A 252 -14.48 -23.96 0.70
CA VAL A 252 -15.93 -24.05 0.52
C VAL A 252 -16.71 -22.88 1.13
N ALA A 253 -16.02 -21.82 1.60
CA ALA A 253 -16.64 -20.62 2.18
C ALA A 253 -16.33 -19.39 1.30
N PRO A 254 -17.25 -19.00 0.38
CA PRO A 254 -17.01 -17.89 -0.55
C PRO A 254 -16.98 -16.52 0.16
N GLY A 255 -16.27 -15.56 -0.44
CA GLY A 255 -16.32 -14.14 -0.05
C GLY A 255 -14.98 -13.43 0.14
N LEU A 256 -13.91 -14.17 0.42
CA LEU A 256 -12.55 -13.61 0.48
C LEU A 256 -11.98 -13.53 -0.95
N TRP A 257 -11.23 -12.47 -1.24
CA TRP A 257 -10.40 -12.35 -2.44
C TRP A 257 -8.93 -12.14 -2.02
N PRO A 258 -8.19 -13.23 -1.70
CA PRO A 258 -6.74 -13.16 -1.62
C PRO A 258 -6.20 -13.02 -3.04
N ALA A 259 -5.25 -12.11 -3.22
CA ALA A 259 -4.60 -11.89 -4.50
C ALA A 259 -3.09 -11.74 -4.34
N THR A 260 -2.37 -12.08 -5.41
CA THR A 260 -0.99 -11.66 -5.62
C THR A 260 -0.83 -11.30 -7.08
N TRP A 261 -0.33 -10.10 -7.33
CA TRP A 261 -0.39 -9.46 -8.64
C TRP A 261 0.77 -8.48 -8.78
N THR A 262 0.90 -7.91 -9.97
CA THR A 262 1.94 -6.95 -10.29
C THR A 262 1.37 -5.78 -11.07
N MET A 263 1.92 -4.59 -10.85
CA MET A 263 1.41 -3.33 -11.40
C MET A 263 2.57 -2.46 -11.92
N GLY A 264 2.37 -1.72 -13.01
CA GLY A 264 3.37 -0.77 -13.53
C GLY A 264 3.70 0.37 -12.55
N ASN A 265 4.99 0.64 -12.32
CA ASN A 265 5.44 1.53 -11.24
C ASN A 265 4.99 3.00 -11.34
N LEU A 266 4.53 3.45 -12.52
CA LEU A 266 3.90 4.77 -12.70
C LEU A 266 2.60 4.95 -11.91
N GLY A 267 1.96 3.87 -11.46
CA GLY A 267 0.76 3.90 -10.63
C GLY A 267 0.99 3.24 -9.28
N ARG A 268 0.27 3.70 -8.25
CA ARG A 268 0.31 3.12 -6.90
C ARG A 268 -1.07 2.55 -6.56
N ALA A 269 -1.15 1.25 -6.32
CA ALA A 269 -2.41 0.59 -5.98
C ALA A 269 -3.07 1.24 -4.74
N GLY A 270 -4.34 1.62 -4.88
CA GLY A 270 -5.12 2.34 -3.86
C GLY A 270 -5.07 3.88 -3.97
N TYR A 271 -4.30 4.45 -4.89
CA TYR A 271 -4.15 5.90 -5.08
C TYR A 271 -4.72 6.32 -6.45
N GLY A 272 -6.04 6.54 -6.51
CA GLY A 272 -6.79 6.68 -7.76
C GLY A 272 -6.29 7.76 -8.73
N ALA A 273 -5.81 8.90 -8.22
CA ALA A 273 -5.20 9.94 -9.05
C ALA A 273 -3.99 9.44 -9.87
N THR A 274 -3.25 8.46 -9.33
CA THR A 274 -2.09 7.85 -10.01
C THR A 274 -2.50 6.88 -11.11
N THR A 275 -3.69 6.26 -11.00
CA THR A 275 -4.19 5.24 -11.93
C THR A 275 -5.15 5.81 -13.00
N GLU A 276 -5.79 6.96 -12.76
CA GLU A 276 -6.66 7.62 -13.74
C GLU A 276 -5.94 7.83 -15.08
N GLY A 277 -6.51 7.29 -16.16
CA GLY A 277 -5.97 7.39 -17.52
C GLY A 277 -4.63 6.68 -17.74
N THR A 278 -4.18 5.87 -16.80
CA THR A 278 -2.84 5.22 -16.82
C THR A 278 -2.96 3.73 -16.61
N TRP A 279 -3.78 3.30 -15.66
CA TRP A 279 -4.22 1.92 -15.52
C TRP A 279 -5.50 1.70 -16.35
N PRO A 280 -5.69 0.54 -16.99
CA PRO A 280 -4.75 -0.56 -17.20
C PRO A 280 -4.01 -0.44 -18.56
N TYR A 281 -3.60 0.77 -18.97
CA TYR A 281 -3.05 0.97 -20.33
C TYR A 281 -1.72 0.22 -20.54
N SER A 282 -1.64 -0.51 -21.66
CA SER A 282 -0.43 -1.15 -22.17
C SER A 282 -0.30 -0.85 -23.67
N TYR A 283 -0.07 0.43 -23.97
CA TYR A 283 -0.31 0.98 -25.31
C TYR A 283 0.72 2.05 -25.71
N ASP A 284 1.25 1.92 -26.92
CA ASP A 284 2.32 2.75 -27.51
C ASP A 284 2.00 3.11 -28.97
N SER A 285 0.71 3.34 -29.26
CA SER A 285 0.22 3.81 -30.56
C SER A 285 -0.49 5.15 -30.40
N CYS A 286 -0.29 6.06 -31.36
CA CYS A 286 -0.97 7.34 -31.38
C CYS A 286 -2.19 7.29 -32.31
N ASP A 287 -3.31 6.83 -31.76
CA ASP A 287 -4.60 6.71 -32.44
C ASP A 287 -5.78 6.86 -31.46
N LEU A 288 -6.98 6.50 -31.91
CA LEU A 288 -8.24 6.64 -31.19
C LEU A 288 -8.32 5.79 -29.91
N GLY A 289 -7.48 4.75 -29.75
CA GLY A 289 -7.33 4.03 -28.49
C GLY A 289 -6.83 4.90 -27.32
N THR A 290 -6.20 6.03 -27.64
CA THR A 290 -5.72 7.02 -26.66
C THR A 290 -6.79 8.03 -26.23
N PHE A 291 -7.99 8.03 -26.84
CA PHE A 291 -9.01 9.07 -26.65
C PHE A 291 -10.00 8.75 -25.52
N PRO A 292 -10.66 9.78 -24.94
CA PRO A 292 -11.79 9.60 -24.04
C PRO A 292 -12.85 8.63 -24.59
N ASN A 293 -13.24 7.66 -23.77
CA ASN A 293 -14.23 6.61 -24.07
C ASN A 293 -13.90 5.75 -25.31
N GLN A 294 -12.67 5.76 -25.82
CA GLN A 294 -12.33 5.24 -27.16
C GLN A 294 -13.23 5.81 -28.26
N THR A 295 -13.48 7.13 -28.25
CA THR A 295 -14.24 7.82 -29.29
C THR A 295 -13.63 9.16 -29.65
N ASN A 296 -13.82 9.60 -30.90
CA ASN A 296 -13.54 10.99 -31.28
C ASN A 296 -14.64 11.94 -30.76
N ALA A 297 -14.46 13.25 -30.95
CA ALA A 297 -15.41 14.28 -30.50
C ALA A 297 -16.83 14.17 -31.10
N ASP A 298 -17.00 13.45 -32.23
CA ASP A 298 -18.30 13.15 -32.85
C ASP A 298 -18.92 11.82 -32.33
N HIS A 299 -18.34 11.22 -31.28
CA HIS A 299 -18.71 9.92 -30.69
C HIS A 299 -18.65 8.73 -31.67
N THR A 300 -17.65 8.73 -32.56
CA THR A 300 -17.35 7.62 -33.48
C THR A 300 -16.04 6.93 -33.11
N PRO A 301 -15.85 5.63 -33.43
CA PRO A 301 -16.77 4.73 -34.13
C PRO A 301 -17.99 4.35 -33.28
N GLN A 302 -19.14 4.15 -33.93
CA GLN A 302 -20.38 3.69 -33.27
C GLN A 302 -20.17 2.37 -32.50
N ALA A 303 -19.26 1.52 -32.98
CA ALA A 303 -18.90 0.27 -32.33
C ALA A 303 -18.23 0.47 -30.95
N ALA A 304 -17.52 1.58 -30.71
CA ALA A 304 -17.04 1.91 -29.38
C ALA A 304 -18.15 2.59 -28.55
N ALA A 305 -18.97 3.45 -29.17
CA ALA A 305 -20.07 4.14 -28.48
C ALA A 305 -21.19 3.21 -27.96
N THR A 306 -21.32 1.99 -28.50
CA THR A 306 -22.30 0.97 -28.07
C THR A 306 -21.71 -0.46 -28.03
N GLY A 307 -20.41 -0.59 -27.76
CA GLY A 307 -19.69 -1.87 -27.78
C GLY A 307 -19.55 -2.56 -26.42
N GLY A 308 -19.99 -1.92 -25.34
CA GLY A 308 -20.01 -2.48 -24.00
C GLY A 308 -21.19 -3.42 -23.75
N GLU A 309 -21.31 -3.91 -22.52
CA GLU A 309 -22.42 -4.77 -22.07
C GLU A 309 -23.77 -4.07 -22.25
N ASP A 310 -24.81 -4.83 -22.66
CA ASP A 310 -26.15 -4.33 -23.00
C ASP A 310 -26.20 -3.14 -23.98
N GLY A 311 -25.14 -2.92 -24.78
CA GLY A 311 -25.04 -1.82 -25.74
C GLY A 311 -24.63 -0.47 -25.11
N THR A 312 -24.07 -0.49 -23.90
CA THR A 312 -23.41 0.67 -23.28
C THR A 312 -22.13 1.08 -24.05
N PRO A 313 -21.56 2.28 -23.80
CA PRO A 313 -20.24 2.62 -24.31
C PRO A 313 -19.18 1.61 -23.85
N LEU A 314 -18.25 1.29 -24.75
CA LEU A 314 -17.19 0.30 -24.52
C LEU A 314 -16.21 0.76 -23.43
N SER A 315 -15.96 2.06 -23.29
CA SER A 315 -15.04 2.60 -22.31
C SER A 315 -15.58 3.89 -21.68
N PHE A 316 -15.28 4.09 -20.40
CA PHE A 316 -15.42 5.34 -19.64
C PHE A 316 -14.04 5.91 -19.24
N MET A 317 -12.95 5.43 -19.86
CA MET A 317 -11.62 5.97 -19.60
C MET A 317 -11.49 7.41 -20.10
N PRO A 318 -10.79 8.30 -19.37
CA PRO A 318 -10.50 9.67 -19.81
C PRO A 318 -9.44 9.75 -20.95
N GLY A 319 -9.24 8.66 -21.70
CA GLY A 319 -8.12 8.48 -22.62
C GLY A 319 -6.83 8.12 -21.90
N GLN A 320 -5.76 7.89 -22.66
CA GLN A 320 -4.44 7.57 -22.12
C GLN A 320 -3.74 8.87 -21.70
N LYS A 321 -3.64 9.13 -20.38
CA LYS A 321 -3.01 10.30 -19.77
C LYS A 321 -1.58 10.50 -20.27
N LEU A 322 -0.85 9.40 -20.48
CA LEU A 322 0.56 9.38 -20.91
C LEU A 322 0.68 8.70 -22.29
N SER A 323 -0.06 9.21 -23.26
CA SER A 323 -0.18 8.62 -24.61
C SER A 323 1.05 8.86 -25.49
N ALA A 324 1.20 8.04 -26.53
CA ALA A 324 2.12 8.33 -27.66
C ALA A 324 1.71 9.59 -28.47
N CYS A 325 0.52 10.14 -28.22
CA CYS A 325 0.03 11.39 -28.82
C CYS A 325 0.34 12.65 -27.99
N THR A 326 1.03 12.55 -26.84
CA THR A 326 1.22 13.66 -25.91
C THR A 326 1.91 14.87 -26.58
N CYS A 327 1.33 16.07 -26.47
CA CYS A 327 1.91 17.29 -27.06
C CYS A 327 3.27 17.64 -26.43
N PRO A 328 4.24 18.20 -27.20
CA PRO A 328 5.61 18.45 -26.72
C PRO A 328 5.77 19.31 -25.45
N ASP A 329 4.84 20.24 -25.20
CA ASP A 329 4.83 21.11 -24.02
C ASP A 329 3.89 20.61 -22.90
N SER A 330 3.43 19.35 -22.97
CA SER A 330 2.62 18.70 -21.92
C SER A 330 3.46 17.81 -21.02
N ASP A 331 2.94 17.55 -19.81
CA ASP A 331 3.60 16.66 -18.85
C ASP A 331 3.68 15.21 -19.35
N HIS A 332 4.84 14.57 -19.14
CA HIS A 332 5.11 13.20 -19.56
C HIS A 332 6.37 12.66 -18.84
N PRO A 333 6.42 11.39 -18.39
CA PRO A 333 7.62 10.85 -17.73
C PRO A 333 8.80 10.62 -18.69
N GLY A 334 8.56 10.56 -20.00
CA GLY A 334 9.56 10.23 -21.01
C GLY A 334 9.61 8.73 -21.37
N PRO A 335 10.64 8.25 -22.09
CA PRO A 335 11.84 8.99 -22.54
C PRO A 335 11.58 9.97 -23.71
N SER A 336 10.39 9.89 -24.32
CA SER A 336 9.86 10.87 -25.29
C SER A 336 8.39 11.12 -24.95
N VAL A 337 7.82 12.26 -25.39
CA VAL A 337 6.36 12.48 -25.41
C VAL A 337 5.66 11.63 -26.48
N SER A 338 6.42 11.12 -27.44
CA SER A 338 5.95 10.28 -28.56
C SER A 338 6.01 8.78 -28.28
N LYS A 339 6.05 8.39 -27.00
CA LYS A 339 6.07 6.99 -26.57
C LYS A 339 4.99 6.81 -25.51
N GLY A 340 4.04 5.93 -25.75
CA GLY A 340 2.98 5.64 -24.82
C GLY A 340 3.51 4.94 -23.57
N ARG A 341 2.94 5.34 -22.44
CA ARG A 341 3.28 4.89 -21.08
C ARG A 341 2.00 4.53 -20.34
N GLY A 342 2.09 3.65 -19.36
CA GLY A 342 0.92 3.16 -18.66
C GLY A 342 1.21 2.44 -17.36
N VAL A 343 0.16 1.84 -16.83
CA VAL A 343 0.16 1.07 -15.59
C VAL A 343 -0.56 -0.25 -15.89
N PRO A 344 0.11 -1.16 -16.63
CA PRO A 344 -0.40 -2.51 -16.86
C PRO A 344 -0.50 -3.29 -15.54
N GLU A 345 -1.32 -4.34 -15.55
CA GLU A 345 -1.58 -5.20 -14.39
C GLU A 345 -1.56 -6.67 -14.83
N ILE A 346 -0.72 -7.49 -14.18
CA ILE A 346 -0.66 -8.95 -14.41
C ILE A 346 -0.87 -9.65 -13.08
N ASP A 347 -1.93 -10.45 -13.02
CA ASP A 347 -2.35 -11.21 -11.84
C ASP A 347 -1.64 -12.56 -11.80
N ILE A 348 -0.91 -12.83 -10.72
CA ILE A 348 -0.37 -14.17 -10.45
C ILE A 348 -1.52 -15.09 -10.03
N PHE A 349 -2.38 -14.58 -9.14
CA PHE A 349 -3.71 -15.10 -8.89
C PHE A 349 -4.61 -14.05 -8.22
N GLU A 350 -5.91 -14.17 -8.45
CA GLU A 350 -6.96 -13.70 -7.54
C GLU A 350 -7.84 -14.92 -7.23
N ALA A 351 -7.98 -15.35 -5.97
CA ALA A 351 -8.69 -16.59 -5.66
C ALA A 351 -10.16 -16.39 -5.28
N GLN A 352 -11.02 -17.30 -5.73
CA GLN A 352 -12.44 -17.36 -5.36
C GLN A 352 -12.91 -18.81 -5.19
N ILE A 353 -14.14 -19.00 -4.70
CA ILE A 353 -14.81 -20.32 -4.73
C ILE A 353 -15.84 -20.34 -5.85
N ASP A 354 -15.80 -21.34 -6.73
CA ASP A 354 -16.90 -21.66 -7.66
C ASP A 354 -18.11 -22.11 -6.84
N VAL A 355 -19.08 -21.21 -6.63
CA VAL A 355 -20.27 -21.46 -5.80
C VAL A 355 -21.26 -22.45 -6.42
N GLY A 356 -21.07 -22.84 -7.68
CA GLY A 356 -21.84 -23.91 -8.33
C GLY A 356 -21.30 -25.30 -8.02
N ARG A 357 -19.99 -25.43 -7.78
CA ARG A 357 -19.30 -26.70 -7.52
C ARG A 357 -18.76 -26.86 -6.09
N PHE A 358 -18.61 -25.76 -5.35
CA PHE A 358 -17.83 -25.66 -4.11
C PHE A 358 -16.39 -26.15 -4.30
N VAL A 359 -15.75 -25.64 -5.36
CA VAL A 359 -14.35 -25.89 -5.73
C VAL A 359 -13.63 -24.54 -5.74
N PRO A 360 -12.47 -24.40 -5.08
CA PRO A 360 -11.68 -23.17 -5.18
C PRO A 360 -11.03 -23.06 -6.56
N GLU A 361 -11.03 -21.85 -7.12
CA GLU A 361 -10.41 -21.52 -8.40
C GLU A 361 -9.65 -20.18 -8.31
N VAL A 362 -8.62 -20.02 -9.13
CA VAL A 362 -7.90 -18.75 -9.29
C VAL A 362 -8.19 -18.12 -10.64
N SER A 363 -8.59 -16.85 -10.63
CA SER A 363 -8.44 -15.94 -11.76
C SER A 363 -6.96 -15.71 -12.01
N GLN A 364 -6.55 -15.82 -13.27
CA GLN A 364 -5.21 -15.49 -13.75
C GLN A 364 -5.39 -14.63 -15.00
N SER A 365 -4.80 -13.44 -15.00
CA SER A 365 -5.33 -12.31 -15.75
C SER A 365 -4.23 -11.33 -16.19
N PHE A 366 -4.47 -10.68 -17.33
CA PHE A 366 -3.83 -9.45 -17.75
C PHE A 366 -4.92 -8.40 -18.02
N GLN A 367 -4.95 -7.32 -17.23
CA GLN A 367 -5.82 -6.18 -17.50
C GLN A 367 -5.18 -5.30 -18.57
N THR A 368 -5.95 -4.85 -19.55
CA THR A 368 -5.45 -3.96 -20.61
C THR A 368 -6.43 -2.88 -21.02
N ALA A 369 -5.87 -1.77 -21.51
CA ALA A 369 -6.55 -0.72 -22.27
C ALA A 369 -5.65 -0.30 -23.46
N PRO A 370 -6.23 0.09 -24.61
CA PRO A 370 -7.66 0.12 -24.96
C PRO A 370 -8.30 -1.28 -25.18
N TYR A 371 -9.62 -1.32 -25.30
CA TYR A 371 -10.41 -2.55 -25.36
C TYR A 371 -10.84 -2.92 -26.79
N ASN A 372 -10.92 -4.21 -27.09
CA ASN A 372 -11.59 -4.74 -28.28
C ASN A 372 -13.09 -4.45 -28.26
N TYR A 373 -13.72 -4.49 -29.44
CA TYR A 373 -15.17 -4.58 -29.55
C TYR A 373 -15.70 -5.75 -28.71
N GLN A 374 -16.67 -5.46 -27.82
CA GLN A 374 -17.26 -6.43 -26.88
C GLN A 374 -16.25 -7.15 -25.97
N TYR A 375 -15.06 -6.56 -25.75
CA TYR A 375 -13.97 -7.14 -24.96
C TYR A 375 -13.46 -8.51 -25.46
N GLU A 376 -13.74 -8.85 -26.73
CA GLU A 376 -13.34 -10.13 -27.32
C GLU A 376 -11.87 -10.14 -27.73
N PHE A 377 -11.08 -11.06 -27.15
CA PHE A 377 -9.70 -11.35 -27.52
C PHE A 377 -9.63 -12.65 -28.36
N ASP A 378 -8.53 -12.87 -29.10
CA ASP A 378 -8.38 -14.14 -29.85
C ASP A 378 -8.18 -15.30 -28.86
N ASN A 379 -9.19 -16.17 -28.76
CA ASN A 379 -9.21 -17.32 -27.85
C ASN A 379 -8.97 -18.66 -28.57
N SER A 380 -8.43 -18.63 -29.79
CA SER A 380 -8.05 -19.83 -30.53
C SER A 380 -6.88 -20.56 -29.86
N SER A 381 -6.86 -21.89 -29.99
CA SER A 381 -5.88 -22.77 -29.35
C SER A 381 -4.43 -22.50 -29.75
N ASP A 382 -4.24 -21.86 -30.89
CA ASP A 382 -2.93 -21.68 -31.53
C ASP A 382 -2.31 -20.32 -31.13
N VAL A 383 -3.14 -19.37 -30.70
CA VAL A 383 -2.78 -18.01 -30.24
C VAL A 383 -2.80 -17.91 -28.70
N THR A 384 -3.79 -18.54 -28.06
CA THR A 384 -4.06 -18.45 -26.61
C THR A 384 -4.34 -19.84 -26.03
N PRO A 385 -3.32 -20.73 -25.91
CA PRO A 385 -3.52 -22.12 -25.51
C PRO A 385 -3.86 -22.27 -24.02
N ILE A 386 -4.88 -23.08 -23.71
CA ILE A 386 -5.12 -23.68 -22.39
C ILE A 386 -4.49 -25.07 -22.36
N TYR A 387 -3.69 -25.38 -21.33
CA TYR A 387 -2.93 -26.63 -21.26
C TYR A 387 -3.68 -27.81 -20.61
N ASP A 388 -4.64 -27.54 -19.72
CA ASP A 388 -5.52 -28.57 -19.13
C ASP A 388 -6.97 -28.06 -19.08
N THR A 389 -7.72 -28.34 -20.15
CA THR A 389 -9.14 -27.97 -20.29
C THR A 389 -10.10 -28.76 -19.39
N SER A 390 -9.59 -29.65 -18.52
CA SER A 390 -10.41 -30.30 -17.49
C SER A 390 -10.51 -29.48 -16.19
N ILE A 391 -9.60 -28.53 -15.98
CA ILE A 391 -9.53 -27.67 -14.79
C ILE A 391 -9.40 -26.17 -15.09
N THR A 392 -8.96 -25.79 -16.30
CA THR A 392 -8.82 -24.40 -16.74
C THR A 392 -9.83 -24.07 -17.84
N LYS A 393 -10.49 -22.91 -17.71
CA LYS A 393 -11.50 -22.36 -18.63
C LYS A 393 -11.27 -20.84 -18.76
N PHE A 394 -11.48 -20.26 -19.94
CA PHE A 394 -11.51 -18.79 -20.05
C PHE A 394 -12.60 -18.21 -19.13
N ASN A 395 -12.34 -17.05 -18.55
CA ASN A 395 -13.27 -16.42 -17.63
C ASN A 395 -14.54 -15.97 -18.38
N SER A 396 -15.70 -16.04 -17.72
CA SER A 396 -16.94 -15.43 -18.24
C SER A 396 -16.92 -13.90 -18.11
N TYR A 397 -16.15 -13.37 -17.16
CA TYR A 397 -15.87 -11.93 -17.07
C TYR A 397 -14.73 -11.56 -18.03
N LYS A 398 -14.97 -10.56 -18.88
CA LYS A 398 -14.00 -10.08 -19.89
C LYS A 398 -13.54 -8.63 -19.64
N GLY A 399 -13.92 -8.04 -18.51
CA GLY A 399 -13.73 -6.63 -18.22
C GLY A 399 -15.05 -5.86 -18.11
N GLY A 400 -14.96 -4.55 -18.28
CA GLY A 400 -16.04 -3.58 -18.22
C GLY A 400 -15.52 -2.18 -18.58
N VAL A 401 -16.31 -1.14 -18.36
CA VAL A 401 -16.02 0.23 -18.87
C VAL A 401 -14.68 0.86 -18.42
N PHE A 402 -13.97 0.25 -17.46
CA PHE A 402 -12.64 0.68 -16.99
C PHE A 402 -11.50 -0.33 -17.25
N GLN A 403 -11.76 -1.54 -17.78
CA GLN A 403 -10.70 -2.52 -18.13
C GLN A 403 -11.17 -3.55 -19.16
N GLN A 404 -10.28 -4.08 -20.01
CA GLN A 404 -10.47 -5.39 -20.66
C GLN A 404 -9.62 -6.42 -19.92
N ALA A 405 -10.23 -7.51 -19.47
CA ALA A 405 -9.59 -8.59 -18.72
C ALA A 405 -9.34 -9.80 -19.64
N ILE A 406 -8.09 -9.99 -20.09
CA ILE A 406 -7.69 -11.21 -20.80
C ILE A 406 -7.35 -12.23 -19.72
N SER A 407 -8.27 -13.16 -19.46
CA SER A 407 -8.19 -14.01 -18.27
C SER A 407 -8.75 -15.42 -18.44
N ALA A 408 -8.21 -16.34 -17.65
CA ALA A 408 -8.74 -17.68 -17.45
C ALA A 408 -8.77 -18.01 -15.96
N VAL A 409 -9.76 -18.84 -15.57
CA VAL A 409 -9.88 -19.36 -14.20
C VAL A 409 -9.47 -20.83 -14.16
N THR A 410 -8.73 -21.23 -13.13
CA THR A 410 -8.20 -22.60 -12.95
C THR A 410 -8.53 -23.15 -11.56
N ASP A 411 -9.08 -24.36 -11.49
CA ASP A 411 -9.32 -25.07 -10.22
C ASP A 411 -8.00 -25.29 -9.44
N ILE A 412 -8.02 -25.07 -8.13
CA ILE A 412 -6.85 -25.23 -7.25
C ILE A 412 -7.00 -26.35 -6.22
N ASP A 413 -5.87 -26.75 -5.64
CA ASP A 413 -5.83 -27.76 -4.60
C ASP A 413 -6.54 -27.27 -3.32
N SER A 414 -7.72 -27.82 -3.03
CA SER A 414 -8.52 -27.52 -1.84
C SER A 414 -7.85 -27.90 -0.51
N THR A 415 -6.72 -28.62 -0.53
CA THR A 415 -5.89 -28.84 0.66
C THR A 415 -4.88 -27.72 0.92
N ALA A 416 -4.61 -26.84 -0.06
CA ALA A 416 -3.67 -25.71 0.05
C ALA A 416 -4.26 -24.48 0.78
N TYR A 417 -4.94 -24.73 1.90
CA TYR A 417 -5.67 -23.74 2.70
C TYR A 417 -5.23 -23.76 4.18
N ALA A 418 -5.42 -22.64 4.87
CA ALA A 418 -5.29 -22.49 6.32
C ALA A 418 -3.98 -23.07 6.91
N GLY A 419 -2.86 -22.87 6.20
CA GLY A 419 -1.53 -23.32 6.60
C GLY A 419 -1.33 -24.85 6.58
N GLN A 420 -2.28 -25.63 6.06
CA GLN A 420 -2.17 -27.10 6.01
C GLN A 420 -1.23 -27.57 4.88
N LYS A 421 -1.19 -26.81 3.79
CA LYS A 421 -0.33 -27.03 2.62
C LYS A 421 -0.20 -25.72 1.84
N TYR A 422 0.89 -25.56 1.09
CA TYR A 422 1.12 -24.47 0.15
C TYR A 422 1.06 -24.98 -1.30
N ALA A 423 0.72 -24.09 -2.23
CA ALA A 423 0.76 -24.34 -3.67
C ALA A 423 1.47 -23.18 -4.37
N THR A 424 2.23 -23.50 -5.42
CA THR A 424 2.96 -22.50 -6.22
C THR A 424 2.06 -21.90 -7.29
N TYR A 425 2.01 -20.56 -7.34
CA TYR A 425 1.37 -19.78 -8.39
C TYR A 425 2.41 -18.85 -9.01
N GLY A 426 2.30 -18.56 -10.30
CA GLY A 426 3.31 -17.77 -11.00
C GLY A 426 2.87 -17.33 -12.40
N TYR A 427 3.70 -16.52 -13.05
CA TYR A 427 3.65 -16.33 -14.50
C TYR A 427 5.04 -16.13 -15.09
N GLU A 428 5.21 -16.52 -16.35
CA GLU A 428 6.36 -16.23 -17.21
C GLU A 428 5.93 -15.20 -18.25
N TRP A 429 6.50 -14.01 -18.22
CA TRP A 429 6.19 -12.88 -19.10
C TRP A 429 7.45 -12.54 -19.89
N TRP A 430 7.30 -12.43 -21.21
CA TRP A 430 8.36 -11.94 -22.09
C TRP A 430 7.88 -10.73 -22.90
N SER A 431 8.74 -9.73 -23.01
CA SER A 431 8.52 -8.50 -23.77
C SER A 431 9.81 -8.09 -24.47
N ASN A 432 9.73 -7.80 -25.77
CA ASN A 432 10.87 -7.35 -26.56
C ASN A 432 10.48 -6.09 -27.36
N PRO A 433 10.91 -4.88 -26.95
CA PRO A 433 10.57 -3.64 -27.66
C PRO A 433 11.04 -3.60 -29.12
N ASP A 434 12.11 -4.33 -29.46
CA ASP A 434 12.62 -4.43 -30.84
C ASP A 434 11.82 -5.45 -31.70
N LYS A 435 11.00 -6.30 -31.07
CA LYS A 435 10.20 -7.37 -31.69
C LYS A 435 8.97 -7.72 -30.83
N ARG A 436 7.95 -6.87 -30.88
CA ARG A 436 6.75 -7.00 -30.04
C ARG A 436 5.93 -8.26 -30.31
N ASP A 437 6.12 -8.88 -31.47
CA ASP A 437 5.58 -10.18 -31.89
C ASP A 437 6.16 -11.38 -31.10
N GLU A 438 7.33 -11.25 -30.48
CA GLU A 438 7.87 -12.29 -29.58
C GLU A 438 7.20 -12.30 -28.18
N GLY A 439 6.30 -11.36 -27.89
CA GLY A 439 5.71 -11.16 -26.57
C GLY A 439 4.70 -12.24 -26.15
N PHE A 440 4.77 -12.65 -24.88
CA PHE A 440 3.81 -13.59 -24.28
C PHE A 440 3.68 -13.42 -22.76
N ILE A 441 2.59 -13.95 -22.19
CA ILE A 441 2.46 -14.24 -20.75
C ILE A 441 1.92 -15.66 -20.58
N THR A 442 2.56 -16.48 -19.76
CA THR A 442 2.21 -17.89 -19.49
C THR A 442 2.03 -18.09 -17.99
N TRP A 443 0.83 -18.43 -17.56
CA TRP A 443 0.49 -18.56 -16.14
C TRP A 443 0.72 -19.96 -15.59
N VAL A 444 0.94 -20.01 -14.27
CA VAL A 444 1.18 -21.20 -13.47
C VAL A 444 0.20 -21.26 -12.31
N ALA A 445 -0.49 -22.39 -12.15
CA ALA A 445 -1.32 -22.71 -11.00
C ALA A 445 -0.98 -24.12 -10.47
N ASN A 446 -0.87 -24.27 -9.15
CA ASN A 446 -0.44 -25.51 -8.50
C ASN A 446 0.91 -26.07 -9.04
N GLY A 447 1.84 -25.17 -9.42
CA GLY A 447 3.14 -25.53 -10.01
C GLY A 447 3.10 -26.09 -11.44
N LYS A 448 1.99 -25.91 -12.17
CA LYS A 448 1.84 -26.33 -13.58
C LYS A 448 1.37 -25.17 -14.45
N LYS A 449 1.73 -25.16 -15.73
CA LYS A 449 1.14 -24.24 -16.71
C LYS A 449 -0.38 -24.41 -16.78
N SER A 450 -1.12 -23.31 -16.65
CA SER A 450 -2.58 -23.26 -16.81
C SER A 450 -2.95 -22.85 -18.24
N TRP A 451 -2.49 -21.67 -18.67
CA TRP A 451 -2.72 -21.11 -20.01
C TRP A 451 -1.62 -20.10 -20.42
N THR A 452 -1.64 -19.68 -21.69
CA THR A 452 -0.76 -18.64 -22.25
C THR A 452 -1.57 -17.65 -23.08
N MET A 453 -1.22 -16.36 -23.02
CA MET A 453 -1.51 -15.37 -24.06
C MET A 453 -0.24 -14.99 -24.83
N THR A 454 -0.40 -14.56 -26.07
CA THR A 454 0.65 -14.02 -26.93
C THR A 454 0.34 -12.56 -27.31
N ALA A 455 1.24 -11.88 -28.03
CA ALA A 455 0.96 -10.57 -28.59
C ALA A 455 -0.28 -10.57 -29.51
N ASP A 456 -0.50 -11.64 -30.27
CA ASP A 456 -1.65 -11.79 -31.17
C ASP A 456 -2.98 -11.92 -30.40
N THR A 457 -2.99 -12.44 -29.17
CA THR A 457 -4.19 -12.48 -28.30
C THR A 457 -4.81 -11.10 -28.13
N ILE A 458 -3.98 -10.06 -28.02
CA ILE A 458 -4.36 -8.65 -27.83
C ILE A 458 -4.11 -7.80 -29.09
N GLY A 459 -4.27 -8.42 -30.26
CA GLY A 459 -4.11 -7.80 -31.58
C GLY A 459 -4.95 -6.53 -31.83
N PRO A 460 -4.69 -5.82 -32.95
CA PRO A 460 -5.46 -4.64 -33.36
C PRO A 460 -6.93 -4.96 -33.64
N ASP A 461 -7.79 -3.94 -33.61
CA ASP A 461 -9.21 -4.07 -33.90
C ASP A 461 -9.73 -2.87 -34.69
N ASP A 462 -9.84 -3.05 -36.01
CA ASP A 462 -10.37 -2.06 -36.96
C ASP A 462 -11.83 -1.64 -36.64
N THR A 463 -12.59 -2.49 -35.93
CA THR A 463 -14.00 -2.23 -35.58
C THR A 463 -14.11 -1.02 -34.65
N VAL A 464 -13.19 -0.93 -33.69
CA VAL A 464 -13.06 0.14 -32.71
C VAL A 464 -11.84 1.04 -32.94
N GLN A 465 -11.14 0.84 -34.06
CA GLN A 465 -10.04 1.67 -34.57
C GLN A 465 -8.84 1.79 -33.61
N ILE A 466 -8.41 0.64 -33.06
CA ILE A 466 -7.21 0.53 -32.21
C ILE A 466 -6.12 -0.32 -32.87
N SER A 467 -4.87 0.10 -32.69
CA SER A 467 -3.68 -0.63 -33.10
C SER A 467 -3.34 -1.80 -32.15
N GLN A 468 -2.25 -2.50 -32.46
CA GLN A 468 -1.66 -3.55 -31.62
C GLN A 468 -1.40 -3.03 -30.18
N ARG A 469 -1.84 -3.80 -29.18
CA ARG A 469 -1.50 -3.55 -27.77
C ARG A 469 -0.26 -4.31 -27.36
N LEU A 470 0.38 -3.84 -26.29
CA LEU A 470 1.63 -4.41 -25.81
C LEU A 470 1.37 -5.49 -24.77
N VAL A 471 2.00 -6.64 -24.95
CA VAL A 471 2.47 -7.41 -23.78
C VAL A 471 3.42 -6.46 -23.03
N PRO A 472 3.24 -6.22 -21.72
CA PRO A 472 3.83 -5.07 -21.04
C PRO A 472 5.33 -4.86 -21.25
N GLU A 473 5.77 -3.60 -21.24
CA GLU A 473 7.20 -3.21 -21.30
C GLU A 473 7.59 -2.27 -20.13
N GLU A 474 6.64 -1.90 -19.26
CA GLU A 474 6.86 -1.06 -18.08
C GLU A 474 7.57 -1.83 -16.94
N PRO A 475 8.35 -1.17 -16.07
CA PRO A 475 8.85 -1.78 -14.83
C PRO A 475 7.68 -2.03 -13.86
N MET A 476 7.49 -3.27 -13.43
CA MET A 476 6.37 -3.69 -12.58
C MET A 476 6.84 -4.06 -11.18
N TYR A 477 6.05 -3.70 -10.15
CA TYR A 477 6.28 -4.07 -8.75
C TYR A 477 5.25 -5.09 -8.26
N ILE A 478 5.56 -5.78 -7.17
CA ILE A 478 4.78 -6.91 -6.62
C ILE A 478 3.79 -6.40 -5.55
N ILE A 479 2.58 -6.98 -5.52
CA ILE A 479 1.54 -6.67 -4.53
C ILE A 479 0.96 -7.99 -3.97
N PHE A 480 0.74 -8.04 -2.66
CA PHE A 480 -0.02 -9.07 -1.97
C PHE A 480 -1.19 -8.43 -1.22
N ASN A 481 -2.39 -8.98 -1.28
CA ASN A 481 -3.49 -8.58 -0.40
C ASN A 481 -4.39 -9.74 -0.01
N LEU A 482 -4.99 -9.63 1.19
CA LEU A 482 -6.09 -10.47 1.64
C LEU A 482 -7.34 -9.61 1.73
N GLY A 483 -8.11 -9.52 0.64
CA GLY A 483 -9.30 -8.68 0.58
C GLY A 483 -10.61 -9.43 0.82
N MET A 484 -11.71 -8.68 0.97
CA MET A 484 -13.09 -9.17 1.01
C MET A 484 -14.04 -8.13 0.38
N SER A 485 -14.36 -8.31 -0.91
CA SER A 485 -15.17 -7.40 -1.71
C SER A 485 -16.42 -8.08 -2.28
N PRO A 486 -17.62 -7.46 -2.21
CA PRO A 486 -18.82 -7.93 -2.88
C PRO A 486 -18.82 -7.64 -4.39
N GLY A 487 -17.88 -6.79 -4.86
CA GLY A 487 -17.61 -6.56 -6.28
C GLY A 487 -16.83 -7.72 -6.92
N PHE A 488 -16.05 -8.45 -6.12
CA PHE A 488 -15.35 -9.67 -6.54
C PHE A 488 -16.19 -10.94 -6.31
N GLN A 489 -16.61 -11.21 -5.07
CA GLN A 489 -17.45 -12.36 -4.73
C GLN A 489 -18.35 -12.08 -3.53
N GLN A 490 -19.61 -12.54 -3.53
CA GLN A 490 -20.50 -12.36 -2.36
C GLN A 490 -20.06 -13.19 -1.14
N GLN A 491 -20.11 -12.56 0.03
CA GLN A 491 -19.61 -13.11 1.30
C GLN A 491 -20.59 -14.06 2.00
N ASP A 492 -20.13 -15.28 2.28
CA ASP A 492 -20.81 -16.21 3.19
C ASP A 492 -20.36 -15.99 4.65
N PHE A 493 -20.77 -14.86 5.22
CA PHE A 493 -20.53 -14.49 6.63
C PHE A 493 -21.04 -15.52 7.66
N LYS A 494 -21.78 -16.55 7.25
CA LYS A 494 -22.25 -17.63 8.13
C LYS A 494 -21.23 -18.77 8.26
N HIS A 495 -20.32 -18.92 7.30
CA HIS A 495 -19.30 -19.98 7.29
C HIS A 495 -17.85 -19.45 7.24
N LEU A 496 -17.65 -18.19 6.80
CA LEU A 496 -16.40 -17.46 7.07
C LEU A 496 -16.19 -17.37 8.60
N THR A 497 -14.94 -17.55 9.03
CA THR A 497 -14.55 -17.57 10.45
C THR A 497 -13.35 -16.66 10.64
N PHE A 498 -13.48 -15.68 11.54
CA PHE A 498 -12.44 -14.68 11.80
C PHE A 498 -11.74 -14.90 13.16
N PRO A 499 -10.45 -14.52 13.30
CA PRO A 499 -9.57 -13.99 12.25
C PRO A 499 -9.20 -15.06 11.23
N VAL A 500 -8.90 -14.62 10.00
CA VAL A 500 -8.51 -15.49 8.89
C VAL A 500 -7.19 -15.01 8.31
N GLN A 501 -6.32 -15.94 7.91
CA GLN A 501 -4.93 -15.65 7.55
C GLN A 501 -4.57 -16.23 6.19
N MET A 502 -3.94 -15.42 5.35
CA MET A 502 -3.21 -15.84 4.14
C MET A 502 -1.73 -15.95 4.50
N PHE A 503 -1.08 -17.00 4.00
CA PHE A 503 0.33 -17.27 4.26
C PHE A 503 1.12 -17.32 2.95
N VAL A 504 2.24 -16.60 2.89
CA VAL A 504 3.20 -16.68 1.77
C VAL A 504 4.54 -17.20 2.31
N ASP A 505 4.92 -18.38 1.83
CA ASP A 505 6.11 -19.15 2.21
C ASP A 505 7.37 -18.56 1.53
N TYR A 506 7.28 -18.20 0.24
CA TYR A 506 8.29 -17.38 -0.44
C TYR A 506 7.71 -16.59 -1.62
N VAL A 507 8.46 -15.58 -2.07
CA VAL A 507 8.37 -14.99 -3.41
C VAL A 507 9.73 -15.02 -4.10
N ARG A 508 9.76 -15.40 -5.37
CA ARG A 508 10.99 -15.47 -6.17
C ARG A 508 10.76 -14.94 -7.58
N VAL A 509 11.67 -14.09 -8.05
CA VAL A 509 11.69 -13.51 -9.40
C VAL A 509 12.96 -13.91 -10.11
N TYR A 510 12.80 -14.37 -11.34
CA TYR A 510 13.84 -14.87 -12.22
C TYR A 510 13.82 -14.10 -13.53
N GLN A 511 14.98 -13.87 -14.13
CA GLN A 511 15.10 -13.34 -15.48
C GLN A 511 15.94 -14.28 -16.33
N ARG A 512 15.77 -14.25 -17.66
CA ARG A 512 16.64 -14.99 -18.58
C ARG A 512 18.11 -14.61 -18.33
N ASP A 513 19.04 -15.53 -18.55
CA ASP A 513 20.47 -15.30 -18.24
C ASP A 513 21.09 -14.12 -19.02
N ASP A 514 20.52 -13.71 -20.15
CA ASP A 514 20.91 -12.52 -20.92
C ASP A 514 20.34 -11.19 -20.38
N VAL A 515 19.34 -11.26 -19.49
CA VAL A 515 18.70 -10.12 -18.81
C VAL A 515 19.11 -10.02 -17.34
N ALA A 516 19.35 -11.14 -16.65
CA ALA A 516 19.49 -11.22 -15.19
C ALA A 516 20.67 -10.42 -14.58
N GLY A 517 21.64 -9.98 -15.38
CA GLY A 517 22.72 -9.07 -14.96
C GLY A 517 22.47 -7.58 -15.23
N ASN A 518 21.31 -7.21 -15.78
CA ASN A 518 21.00 -5.85 -16.19
C ASN A 518 20.26 -5.07 -15.09
N ALA A 519 20.96 -4.15 -14.43
CA ALA A 519 20.39 -3.30 -13.39
C ALA A 519 19.19 -2.44 -13.86
N GLU A 520 19.10 -2.12 -15.16
CA GLU A 520 17.92 -1.42 -15.72
C GLU A 520 16.69 -2.33 -15.66
N ALA A 521 16.83 -3.63 -15.92
CA ALA A 521 15.73 -4.60 -15.90
C ALA A 521 15.26 -4.99 -14.49
N GLN A 522 15.95 -4.48 -13.46
CA GLN A 522 15.66 -4.63 -12.02
C GLN A 522 15.46 -3.25 -11.36
N SER A 523 15.19 -2.22 -12.17
CA SER A 523 14.99 -0.84 -11.75
C SER A 523 13.51 -0.45 -11.82
N CYS A 524 13.06 0.31 -10.83
CA CYS A 524 11.79 1.03 -10.89
C CYS A 524 11.84 2.24 -11.85
N ASN A 525 13.04 2.68 -12.24
CA ASN A 525 13.31 3.79 -13.15
C ASN A 525 14.42 3.42 -14.15
N PRO A 526 14.16 2.56 -15.14
CA PRO A 526 15.07 2.32 -16.26
C PRO A 526 15.05 3.51 -17.24
N SER A 527 16.15 3.74 -17.94
CA SER A 527 16.31 4.81 -18.93
C SER A 527 15.35 4.72 -20.12
N SER A 528 14.83 3.53 -20.44
CA SER A 528 13.85 3.27 -21.50
C SER A 528 12.38 3.46 -21.07
N TYR A 529 12.12 3.43 -19.76
CA TYR A 529 10.82 3.57 -19.09
C TYR A 529 10.94 4.35 -17.76
N PRO A 530 11.42 5.61 -17.78
CA PRO A 530 11.65 6.40 -16.56
C PRO A 530 10.36 6.67 -15.79
N THR A 531 10.48 6.87 -14.47
CA THR A 531 9.37 7.05 -13.53
C THR A 531 9.70 8.04 -12.39
N ALA A 532 10.96 8.11 -11.94
CA ALA A 532 11.34 8.71 -10.66
C ALA A 532 11.07 10.22 -10.61
N ASP A 533 11.51 10.97 -11.61
CA ASP A 533 11.27 12.42 -11.69
C ASP A 533 9.77 12.73 -11.81
N TYR A 534 9.02 11.89 -12.53
CA TYR A 534 7.57 12.03 -12.67
C TYR A 534 6.84 11.82 -11.34
N ILE A 535 7.16 10.73 -10.63
CA ILE A 535 6.59 10.44 -9.30
C ILE A 535 6.94 11.55 -8.30
N ALA A 536 8.21 12.01 -8.30
CA ALA A 536 8.68 13.06 -7.40
C ALA A 536 7.98 14.42 -7.64
N ASN A 537 7.80 14.82 -8.90
CA ASN A 537 7.09 16.04 -9.26
C ASN A 537 5.57 15.97 -8.92
N HIS A 538 5.00 14.76 -8.91
CA HIS A 538 3.56 14.53 -8.72
C HIS A 538 3.19 13.93 -7.34
N ASN A 539 4.06 14.08 -6.34
CA ASN A 539 3.96 13.40 -5.04
C ASN A 539 2.57 13.47 -4.37
N ASN A 540 1.80 14.55 -4.54
CA ASN A 540 0.45 14.67 -3.93
C ASN A 540 -0.50 13.53 -4.35
N ALA A 541 -0.40 13.06 -5.60
CA ALA A 541 -1.17 11.92 -6.09
C ALA A 541 -0.72 10.60 -5.43
N TYR A 542 0.59 10.41 -5.23
CA TYR A 542 1.20 9.19 -4.69
C TYR A 542 1.21 9.13 -3.15
N SER A 543 0.87 10.23 -2.47
CA SER A 543 0.85 10.34 -1.00
C SER A 543 -0.53 10.51 -0.37
N ASN A 544 -1.62 10.56 -1.15
CA ASN A 544 -2.98 10.74 -0.62
C ASN A 544 -4.00 9.81 -1.34
N PRO A 545 -4.41 8.69 -0.73
CA PRO A 545 -5.31 7.71 -1.38
C PRO A 545 -6.75 8.20 -1.54
N ASN A 546 -7.12 9.32 -0.90
CA ASN A 546 -8.45 9.93 -1.01
C ASN A 546 -8.65 10.73 -2.31
N LEU A 547 -7.60 10.88 -3.13
CA LEU A 547 -7.65 11.60 -4.41
C LEU A 547 -7.91 10.59 -5.53
N THR A 548 -9.05 10.73 -6.20
CA THR A 548 -9.49 9.79 -7.23
C THR A 548 -9.18 10.24 -8.66
N THR A 549 -8.77 11.51 -8.86
CA THR A 549 -8.43 12.08 -10.19
C THR A 549 -7.17 12.94 -10.15
N TRP A 550 -6.52 13.12 -11.30
CA TRP A 550 -5.33 13.94 -11.49
C TRP A 550 -5.60 15.42 -11.18
N ASP A 551 -6.76 15.92 -11.60
CA ASP A 551 -7.24 17.27 -11.28
C ASP A 551 -7.45 17.47 -9.77
N GLN A 552 -7.95 16.46 -9.04
CA GLN A 552 -8.06 16.50 -7.57
C GLN A 552 -6.68 16.56 -6.89
N ALA A 553 -5.65 15.99 -7.51
CA ALA A 553 -4.27 16.12 -7.05
C ALA A 553 -3.63 17.49 -7.39
N GLY A 554 -4.35 18.36 -8.09
CA GLY A 554 -3.89 19.72 -8.43
C GLY A 554 -3.00 19.79 -9.66
N TYR A 555 -2.99 18.72 -10.47
CA TYR A 555 -2.23 18.63 -11.71
C TYR A 555 -3.16 18.87 -12.91
N THR A 556 -2.60 18.87 -14.13
CA THR A 556 -3.36 19.10 -15.37
C THR A 556 -3.17 17.91 -16.29
N TYR A 557 -4.26 17.43 -16.89
CA TYR A 557 -4.21 16.32 -17.84
C TYR A 557 -3.37 16.70 -19.08
N PRO A 558 -2.42 15.86 -19.55
CA PRO A 558 -1.63 16.13 -20.74
C PRO A 558 -2.49 16.21 -22.02
N ARG A 559 -2.16 17.14 -22.93
CA ARG A 559 -2.93 17.30 -24.18
C ARG A 559 -2.58 16.22 -25.19
N ASN A 560 -3.60 15.66 -25.82
CA ASN A 560 -3.50 14.70 -26.90
C ASN A 560 -3.49 15.43 -28.26
N SER A 561 -2.41 15.27 -29.02
CA SER A 561 -2.20 15.97 -30.30
C SER A 561 -3.22 15.66 -31.41
N LEU A 562 -3.93 14.54 -31.34
CA LEU A 562 -4.96 14.16 -32.31
C LEU A 562 -6.40 14.47 -31.83
N TYR A 563 -6.61 14.71 -30.53
CA TYR A 563 -7.92 15.01 -29.95
C TYR A 563 -8.08 16.50 -29.59
N ASP A 564 -7.14 17.06 -28.82
CA ASP A 564 -7.14 18.47 -28.39
C ASP A 564 -6.40 19.38 -29.40
N GLY A 565 -5.36 18.85 -30.03
CA GLY A 565 -4.37 19.62 -30.78
C GLY A 565 -3.32 20.30 -29.89
N CYS A 566 -2.17 20.63 -30.50
CA CYS A 566 -1.03 21.28 -29.83
C CYS A 566 -0.98 22.78 -30.13
#